data_AF-A0A0W0SYM0-F1
#
_entry.id   AF-A0A0W0SYM0-F1
#
_cell.length_a   1.000
_cell.length_b   1.000
_cell.length_c   1.000
_cell.angle_alpha   90.00
_cell.angle_beta   90.00
_cell.angle_gamma   90.00
#
_symmetry.space_group_name_H-M   'P 1'
#
loop_
_entity.id
_entity.type
_entity.pdbx_description
1 polymer ?
#
loop_
_entity_poly.entity_id
_entity_poly.type
_entity_poly.pdbx_seq_one_letter_code
_entity_poly.pdbx_strand_id
1 'polypeptide(L)'
;MLLPWVLLVQVVFNLIWKVEMSGTKETGHVKWFNDEKGYGFISRDNGQDDVFVHFRSINSSANRKSLLEGQRVEFLVTKGPKGLQAEDVTAL
;
A
#
# COMPACT_ATOMS: atom_id res chain seq x y z
N MET A 1 -9.64 40.95 -2.32
CA MET A 1 -8.26 40.91 -2.86
C MET A 1 -7.48 39.89 -2.05
N LEU A 2 -7.15 38.74 -2.63
CA LEU A 2 -6.33 37.73 -1.96
C LEU A 2 -4.88 37.89 -2.44
N LEU A 3 -3.96 37.90 -1.48
CA LEU A 3 -2.54 38.15 -1.72
C LEU A 3 -1.92 36.94 -2.44
N PRO A 4 -1.20 37.14 -3.56
CA PRO A 4 -0.69 36.07 -4.43
C PRO A 4 0.27 35.09 -3.73
N TRP A 5 0.88 35.50 -2.62
CA TRP A 5 1.76 34.65 -1.82
C TRP A 5 1.03 33.47 -1.16
N VAL A 6 -0.25 33.61 -0.78
CA VAL A 6 -1.03 32.51 -0.19
C VAL A 6 -1.21 31.37 -1.20
N LEU A 7 -1.41 31.71 -2.47
CA LEU A 7 -1.51 30.74 -3.55
C LEU A 7 -0.16 30.03 -3.77
N LEU A 8 0.95 30.77 -3.73
CA LEU A 8 2.30 30.20 -3.85
C LEU A 8 2.62 29.24 -2.72
N VAL A 9 2.28 29.55 -1.47
CA VAL A 9 2.49 28.64 -0.33
C VAL A 9 1.64 27.39 -0.48
N GLN A 10 0.37 27.49 -0.88
CA GLN A 10 -0.50 26.32 -1.09
C GLN A 10 -0.02 25.47 -2.28
N VAL A 11 0.46 26.09 -3.35
CA VAL A 11 0.97 25.40 -4.55
C VAL A 11 2.30 24.71 -4.23
N VAL A 12 3.24 25.40 -3.58
CA VAL A 12 4.51 24.82 -3.15
C VAL A 12 4.28 23.71 -2.12
N PHE A 13 3.35 23.87 -1.19
CA PHE A 13 2.92 22.80 -0.30
C PHE A 13 2.36 21.62 -1.11
N ASN A 14 1.39 21.83 -2.00
CA ASN A 14 0.86 20.73 -2.82
C ASN A 14 1.91 20.08 -3.73
N LEU A 15 2.94 20.79 -4.20
CA LEU A 15 4.02 20.23 -5.02
C LEU A 15 5.07 19.48 -4.19
N ILE A 16 5.52 20.05 -3.07
CA ILE A 16 6.49 19.41 -2.17
C ILE A 16 5.89 18.16 -1.54
N TRP A 17 4.63 18.22 -1.11
CA TRP A 17 3.98 17.10 -0.43
C TRP A 17 3.46 16.00 -1.39
N LYS A 18 3.33 16.28 -2.69
CA LYS A 18 2.88 15.29 -3.69
C LYS A 18 4.01 14.42 -4.24
N VAL A 19 5.24 14.93 -4.26
CA VAL A 19 6.40 14.20 -4.82
C VAL A 19 6.95 13.14 -3.87
N GLU A 20 6.66 13.21 -2.57
CA GLU A 20 7.24 12.29 -1.58
C GLU A 20 6.32 11.11 -1.18
N MET A 21 5.03 11.16 -1.53
CA MET A 21 4.01 10.16 -1.10
C MET A 21 3.51 9.24 -2.23
N SER A 22 4.09 9.33 -3.42
CA SER A 22 3.75 8.47 -4.55
C SER A 22 4.69 7.25 -4.59
N GLY A 23 4.64 6.39 -3.58
CA GLY A 23 5.07 5.01 -3.81
C GLY A 23 4.26 4.47 -4.99
N THR A 24 4.91 3.94 -6.01
CA THR A 24 4.17 3.36 -7.14
C THR A 24 3.36 2.18 -6.62
N LYS A 25 2.04 2.22 -6.78
CA LYS A 25 1.19 1.06 -6.46
C LYS A 25 1.57 -0.09 -7.38
N GLU A 26 1.84 -1.24 -6.78
CA GLU A 26 2.14 -2.48 -7.45
C GLU A 26 0.93 -3.41 -7.36
N THR A 27 0.86 -4.36 -8.29
CA THR A 27 -0.16 -5.41 -8.29
C THR A 27 0.50 -6.76 -8.14
N GLY A 28 -0.28 -7.71 -7.62
CA GLY A 28 0.19 -9.05 -7.36
C GLY A 28 -0.95 -9.99 -6.98
N HIS A 29 -0.56 -11.17 -6.56
CA HIS A 29 -1.47 -12.21 -6.10
C HIS A 29 -1.06 -12.70 -4.72
N VAL A 30 -2.05 -12.95 -3.87
CA VAL A 30 -1.82 -13.43 -2.52
C VAL A 30 -1.29 -14.86 -2.59
N LYS A 31 -0.03 -15.05 -2.18
CA LYS A 31 0.61 -16.37 -2.21
C LYS A 31 0.06 -17.27 -1.11
N TRP A 32 -0.15 -16.71 0.07
CA TRP A 32 -0.86 -17.33 1.18
C TRP A 32 -1.16 -16.27 2.23
N PHE A 33 -2.24 -16.47 2.99
CA PHE A 33 -2.59 -15.62 4.13
C PHE A 33 -3.14 -16.50 5.25
N ASN A 34 -2.71 -16.25 6.48
CA ASN A 34 -3.22 -16.96 7.65
C ASN A 34 -4.12 -16.00 8.45
N ASP A 35 -5.43 -16.25 8.40
CA ASP A 35 -6.44 -15.43 9.07
C ASP A 35 -6.32 -15.44 10.60
N GLU A 36 -5.92 -16.57 11.18
CA GLU A 36 -5.76 -16.71 12.62
C GLU A 36 -4.59 -15.89 13.14
N LYS A 37 -3.49 -15.85 12.37
CA LYS A 37 -2.28 -15.10 12.71
C LYS A 37 -2.29 -13.66 12.20
N GLY A 38 -3.11 -13.34 11.21
CA GLY A 38 -3.27 -12.00 10.64
C GLY A 38 -2.10 -11.55 9.75
N TYR A 39 -1.37 -12.48 9.12
CA TYR A 39 -0.29 -12.13 8.19
C TYR A 39 -0.15 -13.15 7.06
N GLY A 40 0.52 -12.72 5.99
CA GLY A 40 0.75 -13.52 4.80
C GLY A 40 1.83 -12.93 3.89
N PHE A 41 1.89 -13.44 2.67
CA PHE A 41 2.77 -12.95 1.63
C PHE A 41 2.02 -12.76 0.31
N ILE A 42 2.42 -11.74 -0.43
CA ILE A 42 1.91 -11.41 -1.76
C ILE A 42 3.07 -11.58 -2.74
N SER A 43 2.84 -12.32 -3.81
CA SER A 43 3.78 -12.40 -4.91
C SER A 43 3.50 -11.27 -5.90
N ARG A 44 4.56 -10.58 -6.32
CA ARG A 44 4.46 -9.41 -7.19
C ARG A 44 4.41 -9.82 -8.66
N ASP A 45 3.57 -9.15 -9.45
CA ASP A 45 3.47 -9.41 -10.89
C ASP A 45 4.76 -9.04 -11.66
N ASN A 46 5.61 -8.18 -11.07
CA ASN A 46 6.89 -7.79 -11.65
C ASN A 46 8.01 -8.84 -11.49
N GLY A 47 7.71 -10.01 -10.87
CA GLY A 47 8.66 -11.11 -10.72
C GLY A 47 9.79 -10.85 -9.70
N GLN A 48 9.67 -9.80 -8.90
CA GLN A 48 10.59 -9.54 -7.78
C GLN A 48 10.18 -10.37 -6.54
N ASP A 49 10.96 -10.26 -5.44
CA ASP A 49 10.72 -11.01 -4.19
C ASP A 49 9.30 -10.88 -3.65
N ASP A 50 8.82 -11.89 -2.93
CA ASP A 50 7.53 -11.83 -2.24
C ASP A 50 7.52 -10.72 -1.18
N VAL A 51 6.37 -10.08 -1.02
CA VAL A 51 6.18 -8.95 -0.10
C VAL A 51 5.35 -9.40 1.09
N PHE A 52 5.82 -9.07 2.29
CA PHE A 52 5.10 -9.38 3.53
C PHE A 52 3.83 -8.53 3.64
N VAL A 53 2.70 -9.12 4.05
CA VAL A 53 1.47 -8.38 4.34
C VAL A 53 0.96 -8.68 5.74
N HIS A 54 0.51 -7.63 6.44
CA HIS A 54 -0.11 -7.72 7.74
C HIS A 54 -1.57 -7.23 7.68
N PHE A 55 -2.46 -7.79 8.50
CA PHE A 55 -3.89 -7.47 8.46
C PHE A 55 -4.18 -5.97 8.61
N ARG A 56 -3.32 -5.23 9.33
CA ARG A 56 -3.47 -3.79 9.55
C ARG A 56 -3.37 -2.98 8.26
N SER A 57 -2.54 -3.43 7.34
CA SER A 57 -2.27 -2.79 6.06
C SER A 57 -3.34 -3.08 5.01
N ILE A 58 -4.31 -3.96 5.31
CA ILE A 58 -5.42 -4.25 4.41
C ILE A 58 -6.53 -3.21 4.58
N ASN A 59 -6.89 -2.60 3.47
CA ASN A 59 -8.05 -1.74 3.32
C ASN A 59 -9.27 -2.63 3.03
N SER A 60 -10.04 -2.89 4.08
CA SER A 60 -11.33 -3.56 3.95
C SER A 60 -12.38 -2.77 4.72
N SER A 61 -13.53 -2.55 4.10
CA SER A 61 -14.72 -2.00 4.75
C SER A 61 -15.42 -3.03 5.63
N ALA A 62 -15.05 -4.31 5.54
CA ALA A 62 -15.65 -5.38 6.33
C ALA A 62 -14.95 -5.53 7.70
N ASN A 63 -15.69 -6.05 8.70
CA ASN A 63 -15.18 -6.28 10.06
C ASN A 63 -13.97 -7.22 10.14
N ARG A 64 -13.66 -7.98 9.07
CA ARG A 64 -12.46 -8.83 8.99
C ARG A 64 -11.59 -8.42 7.81
N LYS A 65 -10.32 -8.15 8.13
CA LYS A 65 -9.25 -7.82 7.18
C LYS A 65 -8.49 -9.10 6.83
N SER A 66 -9.01 -9.83 5.84
CA SER A 66 -8.53 -11.14 5.39
C SER A 66 -8.28 -11.11 3.88
N LEU A 67 -7.43 -12.02 3.40
CA LEU A 67 -7.11 -12.21 1.98
C LEU A 67 -7.24 -13.69 1.62
N LEU A 68 -7.78 -13.96 0.44
CA LEU A 68 -7.86 -15.32 -0.10
C LEU A 68 -6.59 -15.65 -0.89
N GLU A 69 -6.13 -16.89 -0.81
CA GLU A 69 -5.03 -17.37 -1.65
C GLU A 69 -5.37 -17.23 -3.14
N GLY A 70 -4.41 -16.76 -3.94
CA GLY A 70 -4.60 -16.46 -5.36
C GLY A 70 -5.36 -15.17 -5.65
N GLN A 71 -5.88 -14.48 -4.63
CA GLN A 71 -6.63 -13.23 -4.82
C GLN A 71 -5.73 -12.13 -5.39
N ARG A 72 -6.25 -11.38 -6.36
CA ARG A 72 -5.54 -10.25 -6.93
C ARG A 72 -5.64 -9.04 -6.01
N VAL A 73 -4.52 -8.36 -5.82
CA VAL A 73 -4.40 -7.23 -4.88
C VAL A 73 -3.55 -6.12 -5.49
N GLU A 74 -3.87 -4.89 -5.10
CA GLU A 74 -3.07 -3.69 -5.33
C GLU A 74 -2.50 -3.19 -3.99
N PHE A 75 -1.23 -2.80 -3.95
CA PHE A 75 -0.56 -2.40 -2.71
C PHE A 75 0.66 -1.51 -2.97
N LEU A 76 1.13 -0.84 -1.93
CA LEU A 76 2.37 -0.08 -1.91
C LEU A 76 3.49 -0.91 -1.31
N VAL A 77 4.63 -1.02 -1.99
CA VAL A 77 5.81 -1.68 -1.44
C VAL A 77 6.61 -0.68 -0.61
N THR A 78 6.81 -0.99 0.66
CA THR A 78 7.63 -0.19 1.58
C THR A 78 8.68 -1.05 2.26
N LYS A 79 9.73 -0.40 2.79
CA LYS A 79 10.79 -1.09 3.54
C LYS A 79 10.45 -1.09 5.03
N GLY A 80 10.08 -2.25 5.55
CA GLY A 80 9.84 -2.49 6.97
C GLY A 80 11.07 -3.03 7.71
N PRO A 81 10.97 -3.23 9.03
CA PRO A 81 12.07 -3.78 9.85
C PRO A 81 12.42 -5.23 9.51
N LYS A 82 11.52 -5.96 8.84
CA LYS A 82 11.70 -7.37 8.43
C LYS A 82 11.90 -7.56 6.93
N GLY A 83 12.16 -6.48 6.18
CA GLY A 83 12.26 -6.51 4.72
C GLY A 83 11.10 -5.80 4.05
N LEU A 84 10.82 -6.16 2.79
CA LEU A 84 9.75 -5.55 2.01
C LEU A 84 8.37 -5.92 2.58
N GLN A 85 7.53 -4.91 2.76
CA GLN A 85 6.15 -5.07 3.25
C GLN A 85 5.16 -4.29 2.40
N ALA A 86 3.93 -4.78 2.35
CA ALA A 86 2.82 -4.22 1.61
C ALA A 86 2.01 -3.29 2.52
N GLU A 87 1.79 -2.06 2.06
CA GLU A 87 0.93 -1.06 2.67
C GLU A 87 -0.24 -0.71 1.74
N ASP A 88 -1.30 -0.11 2.27
CA ASP A 88 -2.48 0.31 1.49
C ASP A 88 -3.08 -0.83 0.63
N VAL A 89 -3.08 -2.05 1.17
CA VAL A 89 -3.43 -3.27 0.42
C VAL A 89 -4.92 -3.30 0.16
N THR A 90 -5.30 -3.35 -1.11
CA THR A 90 -6.69 -3.36 -1.55
C THR A 90 -6.91 -4.58 -2.45
N ALA A 91 -7.94 -5.37 -2.13
CA ALA A 91 -8.38 -6.45 -2.99
C ALA A 91 -9.02 -5.90 -4.28
N LEU A 92 -8.62 -6.45 -5.43
CA LEU A 92 -9.17 -6.12 -6.75
C LEU A 92 -10.31 -7.07 -7.14
#